data_AF-A0A813EEN0-F1
#
_entry.id   AF-A0A813EEN0-F1
#
_cell.length_a   1.000
_cell.length_b   1.000
_cell.length_c   1.000
_cell.angle_alpha   90.00
_cell.angle_beta   90.00
_cell.angle_gamma   90.00
#
_symmetry.space_group_name_H-M   'P 1'
#
loop_
_entity.id
_entity.type
_entity.pdbx_description
1 polymer ?
#
loop_
_entity_poly.entity_id
_entity_poly.type
_entity_poly.pdbx_seq_one_letter_code
_entity_poly.pdbx_strand_id
1 'polypeptide(L)'
;MEAVLLQRRFQALPWIRRQAALAALRIKALAANRCVRLAGFCGLLGGVAPAGAAALSSKLAWTLGMSTLAALVLGALRLLFGAPYLRQPLRSLPLQSPAAGLAVIAGSYNPPHQGHLEVIRHLSRIHERVHVVIGVNPGKTYAVSPYVRQELLRAMLRELELKNVEVVIWSSYVWKHAQAVGASVMYRGIRSWRQDGLAEKWLELQNLLAQ
;
A
#
# COMPACT_ATOMS: atom_id res chain seq x y z
N MET A 1 -14.33 14.34 -27.18
CA MET A 1 -13.48 15.24 -28.00
C MET A 1 -12.32 15.85 -27.18
N GLU A 2 -12.53 16.23 -25.92
CA GLU A 2 -11.46 16.74 -25.03
C GLU A 2 -10.30 15.78 -24.76
N ALA A 3 -10.57 14.49 -24.53
CA ALA A 3 -9.51 13.51 -24.22
C ALA A 3 -8.50 13.32 -25.37
N VAL A 4 -8.98 13.37 -26.62
CA VAL A 4 -8.15 13.25 -27.83
C VAL A 4 -7.37 14.54 -28.10
N LEU A 5 -7.97 15.71 -27.81
CA LEU A 5 -7.28 17.00 -27.87
C LEU A 5 -6.21 17.14 -26.79
N LEU A 6 -6.46 16.65 -25.57
CA LEU A 6 -5.43 16.50 -24.54
C LEU A 6 -4.33 15.57 -25.05
N GLN A 7 -4.66 14.37 -25.51
CA GLN A 7 -3.68 13.40 -26.01
C GLN A 7 -2.78 13.99 -27.12
N ARG A 8 -3.33 14.74 -28.08
CA ARG A 8 -2.56 15.40 -29.15
C ARG A 8 -1.66 16.52 -28.63
N ARG A 9 -2.16 17.35 -27.70
CA ARG A 9 -1.38 18.45 -27.08
C ARG A 9 -0.28 17.91 -26.15
N PHE A 10 -0.50 16.74 -25.56
CA PHE A 10 0.46 15.96 -24.78
C PHE A 10 1.34 15.02 -25.63
N GLN A 11 1.28 15.03 -26.95
CA GLN A 11 2.21 14.28 -27.81
C GLN A 11 3.29 15.18 -28.43
N ALA A 12 3.07 16.50 -28.50
CA ALA A 12 3.91 17.44 -29.26
C ALA A 12 5.10 18.06 -28.48
N LEU A 13 5.31 17.75 -27.20
CA LEU A 13 6.36 18.38 -26.37
C LEU A 13 7.36 17.37 -25.78
N PRO A 14 8.69 17.61 -25.84
CA PRO A 14 9.68 16.78 -25.16
C PRO A 14 9.41 16.68 -23.65
N TRP A 15 9.44 15.46 -23.11
CA TRP A 15 9.08 15.13 -21.71
C TRP A 15 9.77 16.01 -20.65
N ILE A 16 11.04 16.37 -20.87
CA ILE A 16 11.84 17.21 -19.96
C ILE A 16 11.21 18.60 -19.75
N ARG A 17 10.62 19.21 -20.78
CA ARG A 17 9.99 20.54 -20.67
C ARG A 17 8.63 20.52 -19.94
N ARG A 18 8.01 19.34 -19.77
CA ARG A 18 6.75 19.18 -19.03
C ARG A 18 6.96 19.25 -17.51
N GLN A 19 8.15 18.91 -17.03
CA GLN A 19 8.48 18.89 -15.60
C GLN A 19 8.59 20.29 -15.00
N ALA A 20 9.20 21.23 -15.73
CA ALA A 20 9.39 22.61 -15.27
C ALA A 20 8.04 23.35 -15.07
N ALA A 21 7.09 23.14 -15.99
CA ALA A 21 5.77 23.79 -15.92
C ALA A 21 4.90 23.25 -14.77
N LEU A 22 4.94 21.94 -14.50
CA LEU A 22 4.16 21.31 -13.43
C LEU A 22 4.77 21.56 -12.03
N ALA A 23 6.09 21.65 -11.92
CA ALA A 23 6.77 22.04 -10.67
C ALA A 23 6.43 23.48 -10.26
N ALA A 24 6.38 24.41 -11.22
CA ALA A 24 6.02 25.80 -10.97
C ALA A 24 4.57 25.97 -10.46
N LEU A 25 3.64 25.14 -10.94
CA LEU A 25 2.24 25.15 -10.49
C LEU A 25 2.05 24.53 -9.10
N ARG A 26 2.87 23.54 -8.73
CA ARG A 26 2.81 22.83 -7.45
C ARG A 26 3.34 23.65 -6.27
N ILE A 27 4.24 24.61 -6.51
CA ILE A 27 4.74 25.55 -5.49
C ILE A 27 3.64 26.54 -5.05
N LYS A 28 2.78 27.01 -5.99
CA LYS A 28 1.68 27.94 -5.66
C LYS A 28 0.58 27.29 -4.81
N ALA A 29 0.30 25.99 -5.00
CA ALA A 29 -0.74 25.28 -4.26
C ALA A 29 -0.35 24.96 -2.80
N LEU A 30 0.94 24.78 -2.51
CA LEU A 30 1.44 24.47 -1.16
C LEU A 30 1.52 25.69 -0.23
N ALA A 31 1.47 26.90 -0.77
CA ALA A 31 1.41 28.13 0.03
C ALA A 31 0.02 28.39 0.63
N ALA A 32 -1.05 27.93 -0.02
CA ALA A 32 -2.43 28.22 0.38
C ALA A 32 -2.95 27.35 1.56
N ASN A 33 -2.41 26.15 1.77
CA ASN A 33 -2.97 25.16 2.71
C ASN A 33 -2.32 25.12 4.10
N ARG A 34 -1.43 26.07 4.43
CA ARG A 34 -0.66 26.03 5.69
C ARG A 34 -1.32 26.73 6.89
N CYS A 35 -2.55 27.24 6.75
CA CYS A 35 -3.17 28.13 7.75
C CYS A 35 -4.28 27.50 8.62
N VAL A 36 -4.58 26.20 8.52
CA VAL A 36 -5.66 25.59 9.30
C VAL A 36 -5.22 24.27 9.94
N ARG A 37 -4.71 24.34 11.18
CA ARG A 37 -4.87 23.36 12.28
C ARG A 37 -3.78 23.57 13.33
N LEU A 38 -4.03 24.52 14.23
CA LEU A 38 -3.37 24.56 15.53
C LEU A 38 -4.39 25.02 16.58
N ALA A 39 -5.35 24.14 16.88
CA ALA A 39 -6.24 24.29 18.03
C ALA A 39 -6.89 22.92 18.31
N GLY A 40 -6.69 22.40 19.53
CA GLY A 40 -7.48 21.30 20.06
C GLY A 40 -6.70 20.01 20.30
N PHE A 41 -5.91 19.96 21.36
CA PHE A 41 -5.78 18.76 22.19
C PHE A 41 -5.24 19.15 23.58
N CYS A 42 -6.13 19.66 24.42
CA CYS A 42 -5.92 19.83 25.85
C CYS A 42 -7.18 19.34 26.55
N GLY A 43 -7.04 18.39 27.48
CA GLY A 43 -8.12 17.88 28.32
C GLY A 43 -8.31 16.38 28.23
N LEU A 44 -7.69 15.66 29.17
CA LEU A 44 -8.33 14.65 30.05
C LEU A 44 -7.22 13.83 30.74
N LEU A 45 -6.50 14.50 31.66
CA LEU A 45 -5.84 13.86 32.79
C LEU A 45 -6.79 14.00 33.98
N GLY A 46 -7.43 12.90 34.35
CA GLY A 46 -8.04 12.66 35.66
C GLY A 46 -7.86 11.17 35.92
N GLY A 47 -7.14 10.70 36.93
CA GLY A 47 -7.04 11.23 38.28
C GLY A 47 -7.83 10.28 39.17
N VAL A 48 -7.22 9.17 39.60
CA VAL A 48 -7.68 8.42 40.78
C VAL A 48 -6.45 7.87 41.49
N ALA A 49 -6.12 8.48 42.64
CA ALA A 49 -5.11 8.01 43.57
C ALA A 49 -5.61 6.75 44.31
N PRO A 50 -4.70 5.87 44.79
CA PRO A 50 -5.10 4.74 45.60
C PRO A 50 -5.28 5.20 47.05
N ALA A 51 -6.50 5.11 47.57
CA ALA A 51 -6.79 5.33 48.98
C ALA A 51 -7.51 4.10 49.56
N GLY A 52 -6.93 3.54 50.63
CA GLY A 52 -7.67 2.81 51.66
C GLY A 52 -7.95 1.32 51.39
N ALA A 53 -7.18 0.46 52.03
CA ALA A 53 -7.58 -0.91 52.34
C ALA A 53 -8.68 -0.88 53.42
N ALA A 54 -9.94 -1.15 53.08
CA ALA A 54 -10.97 -1.67 53.98
C ALA A 54 -12.25 -2.06 53.20
N ALA A 55 -12.75 -3.28 53.47
CA ALA A 55 -14.09 -3.79 53.16
C ALA A 55 -14.53 -3.77 51.67
N LEU A 56 -14.15 -4.80 50.93
CA LEU A 56 -14.68 -5.10 49.60
C LEU A 56 -16.19 -5.40 49.72
N SER A 57 -17.05 -4.47 49.28
CA SER A 57 -18.50 -4.72 49.26
C SER A 57 -18.80 -5.96 48.42
N SER A 58 -19.83 -6.74 48.79
CA SER A 58 -20.20 -7.98 48.11
C SER A 58 -20.40 -7.81 46.60
N LYS A 59 -20.82 -6.61 46.17
CA LYS A 59 -20.96 -6.24 44.75
C LYS A 59 -19.61 -6.12 44.04
N LEU A 60 -18.59 -5.56 44.69
CA LEU A 60 -17.26 -5.39 44.11
C LEU A 60 -16.49 -6.73 44.07
N ALA A 61 -16.72 -7.60 45.05
CA ALA A 61 -16.22 -8.98 45.03
C ALA A 61 -16.81 -9.78 43.86
N TRP A 62 -18.12 -9.62 43.62
CA TRP A 62 -18.81 -10.25 42.49
C TRP A 62 -18.34 -9.73 41.14
N THR A 63 -18.16 -8.42 40.97
CA THR A 63 -17.69 -7.87 39.69
C THR A 63 -16.26 -8.29 39.37
N LEU A 64 -15.36 -8.29 40.37
CA LEU A 64 -14.00 -8.78 40.20
C LEU A 64 -13.97 -10.28 39.90
N GLY A 65 -14.78 -11.09 40.60
CA GLY A 65 -14.90 -12.52 40.36
C GLY A 65 -15.47 -12.87 38.97
N MET A 66 -16.50 -12.15 38.51
CA MET A 66 -17.04 -12.35 37.17
C MET A 66 -16.07 -11.91 36.07
N SER A 67 -15.32 -10.82 36.30
CA SER A 67 -14.33 -10.33 35.33
C SER A 67 -13.15 -11.29 35.18
N THR A 68 -12.63 -11.84 36.29
CA THR A 68 -11.55 -12.85 36.23
C THR A 68 -12.02 -14.15 35.60
N LEU A 69 -13.24 -14.60 35.89
CA LEU A 69 -13.85 -15.77 35.26
C LEU A 69 -14.01 -15.55 33.75
N ALA A 70 -14.53 -14.39 33.32
CA ALA A 70 -14.68 -14.06 31.91
C ALA A 70 -13.32 -14.02 31.18
N ALA A 71 -12.28 -13.47 31.82
CA ALA A 71 -10.92 -13.45 31.28
C ALA A 71 -10.33 -14.87 31.15
N LEU A 72 -10.55 -15.73 32.15
CA LEU A 72 -10.10 -17.13 32.11
C LEU A 72 -10.83 -17.94 31.04
N VAL A 73 -12.15 -17.75 30.90
CA VAL A 73 -12.95 -18.43 29.86
C VAL A 73 -12.54 -17.97 28.47
N LEU A 74 -12.36 -16.67 28.24
CA LEU A 74 -11.86 -16.15 26.96
C LEU A 74 -10.42 -16.63 26.67
N GLY A 75 -9.57 -16.71 27.70
CA GLY A 75 -8.22 -17.27 27.59
C GLY A 75 -8.21 -18.76 27.24
N ALA A 76 -9.04 -19.56 27.91
CA ALA A 76 -9.20 -20.98 27.65
C ALA A 76 -9.79 -21.25 26.26
N LEU A 77 -10.81 -20.49 25.85
CA LEU A 77 -11.36 -20.55 24.50
C LEU A 77 -10.30 -20.21 23.44
N ARG A 78 -9.45 -19.23 23.72
CA ARG A 78 -8.33 -18.85 22.83
C ARG A 78 -7.25 -19.94 22.73
N LEU A 79 -7.01 -20.68 23.81
CA LEU A 79 -6.07 -21.82 23.81
C LEU A 79 -6.67 -23.06 23.13
N LEU A 80 -7.94 -23.38 23.38
CA LEU A 80 -8.59 -24.59 22.88
C LEU A 80 -9.01 -24.48 21.41
N PHE A 81 -9.51 -23.32 20.98
CA PHE A 81 -10.03 -23.12 19.61
C PHE A 81 -9.07 -22.31 18.73
N GLY A 82 -7.94 -21.87 19.29
CA GLY A 82 -7.03 -20.92 18.65
C GLY A 82 -7.66 -19.52 18.54
N ALA A 83 -6.85 -18.48 18.43
CA ALA A 83 -7.37 -17.19 17.96
C ALA A 83 -7.77 -17.37 16.49
N PRO A 84 -9.05 -17.21 16.09
CA PRO A 84 -9.50 -17.53 14.74
C PRO A 84 -8.85 -16.69 13.62
N TYR A 85 -7.99 -15.72 13.96
CA TYR A 85 -7.42 -14.77 13.01
C TYR A 85 -5.92 -14.46 13.17
N LEU A 86 -5.16 -15.23 13.95
CA LEU A 86 -3.69 -15.05 14.02
C LEU A 86 -2.96 -16.37 13.78
N ARG A 87 -3.20 -16.99 12.62
CA ARG A 87 -2.10 -17.71 11.97
C ARG A 87 -1.22 -16.66 11.32
N GLN A 88 -0.18 -16.20 12.02
CA GLN A 88 0.97 -15.62 11.34
C GLN A 88 1.87 -16.78 10.91
N PRO A 89 1.87 -17.20 9.63
CA PRO A 89 2.98 -17.96 9.10
C PRO A 89 4.12 -16.98 8.76
N LEU A 90 4.62 -16.22 9.73
CA LEU A 90 5.90 -15.54 9.58
C LEU A 90 6.96 -16.37 10.31
N ARG A 91 7.04 -17.64 9.92
CA ARG A 91 8.30 -18.36 9.98
C ARG A 91 9.20 -17.54 9.06
N SER A 92 10.24 -16.91 9.62
CA SER A 92 11.20 -16.09 8.90
C SER A 92 11.61 -16.80 7.60
N LEU A 93 10.96 -16.43 6.50
CA LEU A 93 11.43 -16.82 5.19
C LEU A 93 12.77 -16.10 5.10
N PRO A 94 13.90 -16.80 4.93
CA PRO A 94 15.13 -16.10 4.60
C PRO A 94 14.79 -15.27 3.36
N LEU A 95 14.84 -13.95 3.49
CA LEU A 95 14.79 -13.07 2.33
C LEU A 95 16.02 -13.47 1.52
N GLN A 96 15.81 -14.36 0.55
CA GLN A 96 16.84 -14.73 -0.41
C GLN A 96 17.35 -13.42 -1.00
N SER A 97 18.68 -13.25 -1.00
CA SER A 97 19.31 -12.01 -1.44
C SER A 97 18.67 -11.57 -2.77
N PRO A 98 18.13 -10.34 -2.86
CA PRO A 98 17.23 -9.93 -3.93
C PRO A 98 17.92 -9.78 -5.30
N ALA A 99 19.22 -9.98 -5.37
CA ALA A 99 20.05 -9.64 -6.51
C ALA A 99 20.11 -10.81 -7.49
N ALA A 100 19.12 -10.90 -8.39
CA ALA A 100 19.19 -11.52 -9.73
C ALA A 100 17.81 -12.02 -10.24
N GLY A 101 16.76 -11.97 -9.42
CA GLY A 101 15.48 -12.61 -9.78
C GLY A 101 14.60 -11.85 -10.77
N LEU A 102 13.51 -12.50 -11.17
CA LEU A 102 12.37 -11.82 -11.79
C LEU A 102 11.53 -11.14 -10.70
N ALA A 103 11.31 -9.83 -10.84
CA ALA A 103 10.41 -9.08 -9.98
C ALA A 103 9.07 -8.80 -10.67
N VAL A 104 8.00 -8.81 -9.89
CA VAL A 104 6.66 -8.41 -10.34
C VAL A 104 6.24 -7.14 -9.61
N ILE A 105 5.79 -6.13 -10.34
CA ILE A 105 5.14 -4.96 -9.76
C ILE A 105 3.73 -4.82 -10.33
N ALA A 106 2.75 -4.72 -9.44
CA ALA A 106 1.34 -4.74 -9.82
C ALA A 106 0.64 -3.41 -9.53
N GLY A 107 -0.14 -2.93 -10.50
CA GLY A 107 -0.86 -1.68 -10.39
C GLY A 107 -2.06 -1.60 -11.32
N SER A 108 -2.95 -0.65 -11.05
CA SER A 108 -4.02 -0.32 -12.00
C SER A 108 -3.54 0.65 -13.08
N TYR A 109 -2.50 1.46 -12.84
CA TYR A 109 -1.94 2.37 -13.87
C TYR A 109 -3.00 3.19 -14.63
N ASN A 110 -3.97 3.80 -13.94
CA ASN A 110 -5.10 4.49 -14.56
C ASN A 110 -5.13 6.00 -14.24
N PRO A 111 -4.57 6.86 -15.11
CA PRO A 111 -3.51 6.57 -16.08
C PRO A 111 -2.14 6.38 -15.38
N PRO A 112 -1.11 5.86 -16.07
CA PRO A 112 0.23 5.80 -15.50
C PRO A 112 0.79 7.21 -15.26
N HIS A 113 1.60 7.37 -14.21
CA HIS A 113 2.16 8.65 -13.77
C HIS A 113 3.64 8.50 -13.36
N GLN A 114 4.36 9.60 -13.18
CA GLN A 114 5.81 9.59 -12.89
C GLN A 114 6.21 8.73 -11.68
N GLY A 115 5.42 8.76 -10.60
CA GLY A 115 5.70 7.92 -9.44
C GLY A 115 5.71 6.42 -9.75
N HIS A 116 5.00 5.95 -10.79
CA HIS A 116 5.09 4.56 -11.23
C HIS A 116 6.41 4.30 -11.96
N LEU A 117 6.84 5.24 -12.81
CA LEU A 117 8.08 5.11 -13.57
C LEU A 117 9.31 5.10 -12.69
N GLU A 118 9.37 5.96 -11.66
CA GLU A 118 10.51 5.99 -10.74
C GLU A 118 10.69 4.64 -10.03
N VAL A 119 9.59 4.03 -9.59
CA VAL A 119 9.63 2.71 -8.98
C VAL A 119 10.07 1.66 -10.00
N ILE A 120 9.49 1.64 -11.21
CA ILE A 120 9.86 0.68 -12.25
C ILE A 120 11.35 0.83 -12.65
N ARG A 121 11.84 2.07 -12.76
CA ARG A 121 13.24 2.38 -13.04
C ARG A 121 14.16 1.89 -11.93
N HIS A 122 13.78 2.09 -10.67
CA HIS A 122 14.53 1.54 -9.55
C HIS A 122 14.59 0.01 -9.61
N LEU A 123 13.45 -0.66 -9.80
CA LEU A 123 13.37 -2.12 -9.92
C LEU A 123 14.21 -2.65 -11.08
N SER A 124 14.21 -1.95 -12.21
CA SER A 124 15.01 -2.33 -13.39
C SER A 124 16.52 -2.33 -13.16
N ARG A 125 17.01 -1.64 -12.12
CA ARG A 125 18.43 -1.58 -11.77
C ARG A 125 18.86 -2.69 -10.81
N ILE A 126 17.93 -3.23 -10.04
CA ILE A 126 18.22 -4.21 -8.98
C ILE A 126 17.81 -5.64 -9.37
N HIS A 127 16.95 -5.80 -10.38
CA HIS A 127 16.46 -7.10 -10.88
C HIS A 127 16.88 -7.36 -12.31
N GLU A 128 17.11 -8.63 -12.65
CA GLU A 128 17.42 -9.03 -14.02
C GLU A 128 16.24 -8.78 -14.96
N ARG A 129 15.02 -9.03 -14.48
CA ARG A 129 13.78 -8.84 -15.23
C ARG A 129 12.69 -8.25 -14.33
N VAL A 130 11.87 -7.38 -14.90
CA VAL A 130 10.74 -6.76 -14.20
C VAL A 130 9.46 -6.93 -15.01
N HIS A 131 8.46 -7.59 -14.43
CA HIS A 131 7.12 -7.69 -15.00
C HIS A 131 6.21 -6.64 -14.35
N VAL A 132 5.77 -5.67 -15.15
CA VAL A 132 4.81 -4.65 -14.77
C VAL A 132 3.41 -5.14 -15.11
N VAL A 133 2.64 -5.52 -14.09
CA VAL A 133 1.33 -6.15 -14.24
C VAL A 133 0.23 -5.11 -14.11
N ILE A 134 -0.50 -4.87 -15.20
CA ILE A 134 -1.73 -4.08 -15.24
C ILE A 134 -2.88 -4.98 -14.82
N GLY A 135 -3.31 -4.82 -13.57
CA GLY A 135 -4.46 -5.55 -13.04
C GLY A 135 -5.78 -5.06 -13.63
N VAL A 136 -6.57 -6.00 -14.15
CA VAL A 136 -7.95 -5.76 -14.57
C VAL A 136 -8.88 -6.22 -13.45
N ASN A 137 -9.60 -5.27 -12.85
CA ASN A 137 -10.63 -5.57 -11.86
C ASN A 137 -12.00 -5.34 -12.51
N PRO A 138 -12.83 -6.38 -12.70
CA PRO A 138 -14.15 -6.23 -13.30
C PRO A 138 -15.11 -5.38 -12.46
N GLY A 139 -14.90 -5.30 -11.14
CA GLY A 139 -15.68 -4.45 -10.24
C GLY A 139 -15.24 -2.99 -10.18
N LYS A 140 -14.24 -2.57 -10.97
CA LYS A 140 -13.77 -1.17 -11.03
C LYS A 140 -13.83 -0.64 -12.45
N THR A 141 -14.58 0.45 -12.63
CA THR A 141 -14.62 1.18 -13.90
C THR A 141 -13.44 2.14 -13.98
N TYR A 142 -12.64 2.00 -15.03
CA TYR A 142 -11.51 2.88 -15.31
C TYR A 142 -11.84 3.81 -16.47
N ALA A 143 -11.30 5.03 -16.43
CA ALA A 143 -11.44 6.00 -17.51
C ALA A 143 -10.74 5.56 -18.81
N VAL A 144 -9.78 4.64 -18.70
CA VAL A 144 -8.93 4.18 -19.80
C VAL A 144 -8.89 2.65 -19.83
N SER A 145 -9.03 2.07 -21.03
CA SER A 145 -8.98 0.61 -21.23
C SER A 145 -7.62 0.04 -20.81
N PRO A 146 -7.54 -1.25 -20.39
CA PRO A 146 -6.27 -1.89 -20.04
C PRO A 146 -5.24 -1.86 -21.18
N TYR A 147 -5.67 -2.01 -22.43
CA TYR A 147 -4.80 -1.95 -23.60
C TYR A 147 -4.20 -0.55 -23.80
N VAL A 148 -5.00 0.51 -23.65
CA VAL A 148 -4.48 1.88 -23.75
C VAL A 148 -3.52 2.19 -22.59
N ARG A 149 -3.80 1.71 -21.38
CA ARG A 149 -2.87 1.81 -20.24
C ARG A 149 -1.53 1.10 -20.53
N GLN A 150 -1.58 -0.08 -21.15
CA GLN A 150 -0.38 -0.82 -21.56
C GLN A 150 0.45 -0.03 -22.58
N GLU A 151 -0.19 0.50 -23.62
CA GLU A 151 0.50 1.26 -24.65
C GLU A 151 1.11 2.56 -24.12
N LEU A 152 0.42 3.27 -23.23
CA LEU A 152 0.97 4.43 -22.54
C LEU A 152 2.20 4.06 -21.71
N LEU A 153 2.13 2.97 -20.95
CA LEU A 153 3.25 2.51 -20.14
C LEU A 153 4.44 2.11 -21.00
N ARG A 154 4.21 1.36 -22.09
CA ARG A 154 5.25 0.97 -23.05
C ARG A 154 5.91 2.19 -23.69
N ALA A 155 5.15 3.21 -24.07
CA ALA A 155 5.70 4.45 -24.61
C ALA A 155 6.62 5.15 -23.59
N MET A 156 6.17 5.27 -22.34
CA MET A 156 6.96 5.87 -21.27
C MET A 156 8.23 5.07 -20.94
N LEU A 157 8.17 3.74 -21.01
CA LEU A 157 9.34 2.87 -20.79
C LEU A 157 10.36 2.95 -21.92
N ARG A 158 9.90 3.10 -23.18
CA ARG A 158 10.79 3.32 -24.34
C ARG A 158 11.58 4.62 -24.22
N GLU A 159 10.95 5.69 -23.73
CA GLU A 159 11.64 6.98 -23.47
C GLU A 159 12.74 6.85 -22.40
N LEU A 160 12.63 5.87 -21.49
CA LEU A 160 13.62 5.60 -20.45
C LEU A 160 14.64 4.52 -20.85
N GLU A 161 14.53 3.97 -22.06
CA GLU A 161 15.41 2.92 -22.60
C GLU A 161 15.53 1.66 -21.71
N LEU A 162 14.46 1.33 -20.97
CA LEU A 162 14.43 0.17 -20.09
C LEU A 162 14.16 -1.12 -20.89
N LYS A 163 15.19 -1.93 -21.10
CA LYS A 163 15.12 -3.16 -21.93
C LYS A 163 14.68 -4.41 -21.16
N ASN A 164 14.84 -4.41 -19.85
CA ASN A 164 14.53 -5.55 -18.97
C ASN A 164 13.14 -5.47 -18.31
N VAL A 165 12.26 -4.63 -18.84
CA VAL A 165 10.92 -4.38 -18.28
C VAL A 165 9.86 -4.83 -19.28
N GLU A 166 9.01 -5.77 -18.87
CA GLU A 166 7.88 -6.25 -19.65
C GLU A 166 6.56 -5.75 -19.05
N VAL A 167 5.62 -5.32 -19.90
CA VAL A 167 4.28 -4.88 -19.45
C VAL A 167 3.23 -5.90 -19.82
N VAL A 168 2.58 -6.48 -18.81
CA VAL A 168 1.60 -7.55 -18.95
C VAL A 168 0.24 -7.09 -18.44
N ILE A 169 -0.84 -7.45 -19.16
CA ILE A 169 -2.21 -7.28 -18.68
C ILE A 169 -2.64 -8.59 -18.02
N TRP A 170 -3.20 -8.50 -16.81
CA TRP A 170 -3.65 -9.69 -16.07
C TRP A 170 -5.03 -9.48 -15.48
N SER A 171 -5.95 -10.41 -15.74
CA SER A 171 -7.36 -10.34 -15.30
C SER A 171 -7.67 -11.19 -14.07
N SER A 172 -6.73 -12.01 -13.61
CA SER A 172 -6.88 -12.85 -12.42
C SER A 172 -6.05 -12.32 -11.25
N TYR A 173 -5.89 -13.13 -10.20
CA TYR A 173 -5.07 -12.79 -9.06
C TYR A 173 -3.60 -12.61 -9.48
N VAL A 174 -3.01 -11.49 -9.09
CA VAL A 174 -1.64 -11.14 -9.51
C VAL A 174 -0.59 -12.06 -8.90
N TRP A 175 -0.83 -12.60 -7.71
CA TRP A 175 0.08 -13.58 -7.11
C TRP A 175 0.18 -14.87 -7.95
N LYS A 176 -0.88 -15.25 -8.68
CA LYS A 176 -0.84 -16.39 -9.61
C LYS A 176 0.07 -16.11 -10.79
N HIS A 177 0.04 -14.87 -11.32
CA HIS A 177 0.99 -14.45 -12.34
C HIS A 177 2.42 -14.54 -11.82
N ALA A 178 2.68 -13.96 -10.65
CA ALA A 178 4.00 -13.98 -10.02
C ALA A 178 4.52 -15.42 -9.81
N GLN A 179 3.67 -16.33 -9.35
CA GLN A 179 4.02 -17.74 -9.22
C GLN A 179 4.30 -18.40 -10.58
N ALA A 180 3.47 -18.15 -11.59
CA ALA A 180 3.61 -18.74 -12.91
C ALA A 180 4.90 -18.34 -13.63
N VAL A 181 5.36 -17.10 -13.42
CA VAL A 181 6.61 -16.60 -14.02
C VAL A 181 7.85 -16.89 -13.16
N GLY A 182 7.69 -17.54 -12.00
CA GLY A 182 8.79 -17.82 -11.09
C GLY A 182 9.37 -16.55 -10.44
N ALA A 183 8.55 -15.53 -10.22
CA ALA A 183 9.01 -14.29 -9.60
C ALA A 183 9.39 -14.54 -8.14
N SER A 184 10.60 -14.10 -7.76
CA SER A 184 11.10 -14.22 -6.39
C SER A 184 10.53 -13.13 -5.48
N VAL A 185 10.21 -11.96 -6.04
CA VAL A 185 9.73 -10.79 -5.29
C VAL A 185 8.55 -10.14 -6.00
N MET A 186 7.53 -9.77 -5.22
CA MET A 186 6.40 -8.97 -5.66
C MET A 186 6.37 -7.62 -4.94
N TYR A 187 6.46 -6.54 -5.71
CA TYR A 187 6.39 -5.16 -5.24
C TYR A 187 4.96 -4.63 -5.32
N ARG A 188 4.59 -3.88 -4.28
CA ARG A 188 3.36 -3.09 -4.24
C ARG A 188 3.67 -1.70 -3.71
N GLY A 189 3.19 -0.68 -4.41
CA GLY A 189 3.25 0.69 -3.91
C GLY A 189 2.30 0.82 -2.72
N ILE A 190 2.85 1.17 -1.56
CA ILE A 190 2.10 1.62 -0.39
C ILE A 190 2.34 3.12 -0.28
N ARG A 191 1.26 3.88 -0.06
CA ARG A 191 1.36 5.27 0.38
C ARG A 191 0.79 5.29 1.79
N SER A 192 1.36 6.10 2.66
CA SER A 192 0.77 6.32 3.98
C SER A 192 -0.24 7.45 3.85
N TRP A 193 -1.50 7.11 3.63
CA TRP A 193 -2.58 8.07 3.69
C TRP A 193 -3.58 7.67 4.78
N ARG A 194 -4.07 8.67 5.52
CA ARG A 194 -4.95 8.43 6.68
C ARG A 194 -6.25 7.71 6.30
N GLN A 195 -6.68 7.80 5.04
CA GLN A 195 -7.91 7.20 4.52
C GLN A 195 -7.70 5.83 3.87
N ASP A 196 -6.49 5.29 3.89
CA ASP A 196 -6.19 3.98 3.33
C ASP A 196 -6.91 2.87 4.12
N GLY A 197 -7.46 1.90 3.39
CA GLY A 197 -8.27 0.83 3.95
C GLY A 197 -7.46 -0.12 4.84
N LEU A 198 -8.15 -0.94 5.65
CA LEU A 198 -7.50 -1.90 6.56
C LEU A 198 -6.49 -2.81 5.84
N ALA A 199 -6.78 -3.22 4.60
CA ALA A 199 -5.89 -4.06 3.82
C ALA A 199 -4.53 -3.40 3.52
N GLU A 200 -4.49 -2.08 3.29
CA GLU A 200 -3.24 -1.37 3.00
C GLU A 200 -2.40 -1.20 4.28
N LYS A 201 -3.05 -1.01 5.42
CA LYS A 201 -2.36 -1.02 6.74
C LYS A 201 -1.73 -2.36 7.07
N TRP A 202 -2.37 -3.47 6.69
CA TRP A 202 -1.78 -4.81 6.86
C TRP A 202 -0.54 -5.01 5.99
N LEU A 203 -0.53 -4.48 4.76
CA LEU A 203 0.65 -4.52 3.89
C LEU A 203 1.80 -3.67 4.46
N GLU A 204 1.48 -2.49 5.02
CA GLU A 204 2.47 -1.64 5.68
C GLU A 204 3.09 -2.36 6.89
N LEU A 205 2.25 -2.98 7.73
CA LEU A 205 2.72 -3.77 8.87
C LEU A 205 3.62 -4.94 8.42
N GLN A 206 3.27 -5.64 7.35
CA GLN A 206 4.12 -6.71 6.80
C GLN A 206 5.50 -6.19 6.39
N ASN A 207 5.58 -5.00 5.78
CA ASN A 207 6.87 -4.39 5.43
C ASN A 207 7.69 -3.97 6.65
N LEU A 208 7.06 -3.59 7.76
CA LEU A 208 7.76 -3.24 9.00
C LEU A 208 8.24 -4.49 9.76
N LEU A 209 7.45 -5.56 9.74
CA LEU A 209 7.79 -6.82 10.40
C LEU A 209 8.82 -7.66 9.63
N ALA A 210 9.03 -7.36 8.35
CA ALA A 210 9.96 -8.08 7.48
C ALA A 210 11.34 -7.41 7.36
N GLN A 211 11.58 -6.29 8.05
CA GLN A 211 12.90 -5.64 8.18
C GLN A 211 13.75 -6.31 9.25
#